data_AF-A0A1H7J3S3-F1
#
_entry.id   AF-A0A1H7J3S3-F1
#
_cell.length_a   1.000
_cell.length_b   1.000
_cell.length_c   1.000
_cell.angle_alpha   90.00
_cell.angle_beta   90.00
_cell.angle_gamma   90.00
#
_symmetry.space_group_name_H-M   'P 1'
#
loop_
_entity.id
_entity.type
_entity.pdbx_description
1 polymer ?
#
loop_
_entity_poly.entity_id
_entity_poly.type
_entity_poly.pdbx_seq_one_letter_code
_entity_poly.pdbx_strand_id
1 'polypeptide(L)'
;MPAVKYTQLLEKVLKTSYLAAIFSIGFALLSPSHVFAEKAGTNSTSATAAMPGNEGKVLATLDAPGYTYMELANTDKRFWIAAPTTRVKVGDRVRFEQSLVMKNFNSKTLNRTFDQIIFVNSATVLN
;
A
#
# COMPACT_ATOMS: atom_id res chain seq x y z
N MET A 1 8.41 8.04 42.05
CA MET A 1 7.76 7.40 40.88
C MET A 1 7.93 8.32 39.67
N PRO A 2 8.82 8.05 38.69
CA PRO A 2 9.07 9.00 37.60
C PRO A 2 8.38 8.61 36.29
N ALA A 3 7.26 9.27 35.97
CA ALA A 3 6.47 9.13 34.75
C ALA A 3 6.88 10.10 33.61
N VAL A 4 8.18 10.31 33.39
CA VAL A 4 8.68 11.40 32.50
C VAL A 4 9.50 10.89 31.32
N LYS A 5 9.71 9.57 31.16
CA LYS A 5 10.64 9.05 30.13
C LYS A 5 10.02 8.60 28.80
N TYR A 6 8.70 8.67 28.64
CA TYR A 6 8.06 8.16 27.40
C TYR A 6 7.84 9.22 26.32
N THR A 7 7.81 10.51 26.66
CA THR A 7 7.58 11.60 25.70
C THR A 7 8.78 11.95 24.83
N GLN A 8 9.96 11.39 25.10
CA GLN A 8 11.21 11.69 24.35
C GLN A 8 11.51 10.69 23.22
N LEU A 9 10.70 9.64 23.04
CA LEU A 9 10.94 8.60 22.03
C LEU A 9 10.02 8.70 20.81
N LEU A 10 8.97 9.52 20.86
CA LEU A 10 7.98 9.58 19.78
C LEU A 10 8.33 10.58 18.67
N GLU A 11 9.21 11.55 18.93
CA GLU A 11 9.53 12.59 17.93
C GLU A 11 10.66 12.19 16.95
N LYS A 12 11.40 11.12 17.22
CA LYS A 12 12.60 10.76 16.45
C LYS A 12 12.38 9.94 15.18
N VAL A 13 11.17 9.43 14.95
CA VAL A 13 10.88 8.55 13.79
C VAL A 13 10.22 9.31 12.63
N LEU A 14 9.68 10.51 12.86
CA LEU A 14 8.83 11.19 11.87
C LEU A 14 9.57 12.17 10.94
N LYS A 15 10.87 12.46 11.13
CA LYS A 15 11.55 13.56 10.41
C LYS A 15 12.71 13.17 9.48
N THR A 16 12.97 11.89 9.24
CA THR A 16 14.21 11.46 8.53
C THR A 16 14.02 10.85 7.14
N SER A 17 12.84 10.90 6.53
CA SER A 17 12.64 10.38 5.17
C SER A 17 12.06 11.42 4.21
N TYR A 18 12.81 12.49 3.96
CA TYR A 18 12.59 13.31 2.76
C TYR A 18 13.86 14.09 2.40
N LEU A 19 14.70 13.48 1.56
CA LEU A 19 15.69 14.22 0.77
C LEU A 19 16.04 13.38 -0.46
N ALA A 20 15.12 13.36 -1.42
CA ALA A 20 15.41 13.04 -2.80
C ALA A 20 15.87 14.33 -3.48
N ALA A 21 17.17 14.45 -3.72
CA ALA A 21 17.73 15.43 -4.64
C ALA A 21 18.94 14.79 -5.33
N ILE A 22 18.69 14.12 -6.46
CA ILE A 22 19.75 13.83 -7.43
C ILE A 22 19.35 14.58 -8.70
N PHE A 23 19.89 15.77 -8.82
CA PHE A 23 19.99 16.52 -10.07
C PHE A 23 21.36 16.21 -10.68
N SER A 24 21.47 16.48 -11.99
CA SER A 24 22.69 16.44 -12.81
C SER A 24 22.84 15.21 -13.71
N ILE A 25 22.00 15.21 -14.75
CA ILE A 25 22.39 15.27 -16.18
C ILE A 25 23.87 14.97 -16.45
N GLY A 26 24.11 13.75 -16.94
CA GLY A 26 25.31 13.36 -17.67
C GLY A 26 25.03 13.43 -19.17
N PHE A 27 25.52 14.49 -19.78
CA PHE A 27 25.70 14.71 -21.21
C PHE A 27 26.82 13.79 -21.75
N ALA A 28 26.89 13.63 -23.09
CA ALA A 28 27.94 12.97 -23.90
C ALA A 28 27.69 11.46 -24.17
N LEU A 29 27.70 10.89 -25.40
CA LEU A 29 28.14 11.30 -26.74
C LEU A 29 27.53 10.33 -27.78
N LEU A 30 27.26 10.86 -28.98
CA LEU A 30 27.61 10.29 -30.30
C LEU A 30 27.28 8.80 -30.62
N SER A 31 26.27 8.57 -31.47
CA SER A 31 26.32 7.67 -32.67
C SER A 31 24.97 7.61 -33.40
N PRO A 32 24.87 7.99 -34.69
CA PRO A 32 23.72 7.69 -35.53
C PRO A 32 24.05 6.49 -36.44
N SER A 33 23.74 5.26 -36.02
CA SER A 33 23.76 4.08 -36.90
C SER A 33 23.05 2.88 -36.27
N HIS A 34 21.72 2.85 -36.33
CA HIS A 34 20.96 1.59 -36.35
C HIS A 34 19.78 1.76 -37.29
N VAL A 35 20.04 1.59 -38.58
CA VAL A 35 19.01 1.11 -39.51
C VAL A 35 19.06 -0.41 -39.44
N PHE A 36 18.06 -1.03 -38.83
CA PHE A 36 17.59 -2.36 -39.23
C PHE A 36 16.11 -2.45 -38.91
N ALA A 37 15.31 -2.55 -39.96
CA ALA A 37 13.95 -3.02 -39.84
C ALA A 37 14.01 -4.54 -39.60
N GLU A 38 13.52 -5.01 -38.46
CA GLU A 38 13.19 -6.42 -38.28
C GLU A 38 11.83 -6.53 -37.59
N LYS A 39 10.88 -7.04 -38.36
CA LYS A 39 9.57 -7.49 -37.95
C LYS A 39 9.73 -8.90 -37.39
N ALA A 40 9.74 -9.08 -36.07
CA ALA A 40 9.28 -10.28 -35.36
C ALA A 40 9.59 -10.20 -33.86
N GLY A 41 8.61 -10.57 -33.03
CA GLY A 41 8.77 -11.02 -31.64
C GLY A 41 9.43 -10.00 -30.71
N THR A 42 8.71 -9.42 -29.77
CA THR A 42 8.28 -10.17 -28.59
C THR A 42 7.19 -9.33 -27.94
N ASN A 43 6.05 -9.95 -27.66
CA ASN A 43 5.06 -9.45 -26.72
C ASN A 43 5.78 -8.93 -25.46
N SER A 44 5.97 -7.61 -25.38
CA SER A 44 6.09 -6.93 -24.11
C SER A 44 4.69 -6.81 -23.53
N THR A 45 4.06 -7.95 -23.29
CA THR A 45 3.07 -8.03 -22.23
C THR A 45 3.90 -7.90 -20.96
N SER A 46 4.13 -6.67 -20.51
CA SER A 46 4.14 -6.44 -19.07
C SER A 46 2.76 -6.88 -18.59
N ALA A 47 2.61 -8.19 -18.38
CA ALA A 47 1.50 -8.73 -17.65
C ALA A 47 1.65 -8.12 -16.26
N THR A 48 0.99 -6.99 -16.04
CA THR A 48 0.60 -6.57 -14.71
C THR A 48 -0.23 -7.72 -14.18
N ALA A 49 0.44 -8.68 -13.53
CA ALA A 49 -0.19 -9.87 -13.00
C ALA A 49 -1.32 -9.37 -12.11
N ALA A 50 -2.55 -9.59 -12.57
CA ALA A 50 -3.72 -9.09 -11.87
C ALA A 50 -3.70 -9.71 -10.48
N MET A 51 -3.58 -8.89 -9.43
CA MET A 51 -3.71 -9.39 -8.07
C MET A 51 -5.11 -10.02 -7.91
N PRO A 52 -5.21 -11.18 -7.24
CA PRO A 52 -6.50 -11.74 -6.85
C PRO A 52 -7.37 -10.71 -6.14
N GLY A 53 -8.70 -10.82 -6.30
CA GLY A 53 -9.65 -9.88 -5.69
C GLY A 53 -9.60 -9.83 -4.16
N ASN A 54 -8.98 -10.82 -3.53
CA ASN A 54 -8.74 -10.92 -2.09
C ASN A 54 -7.30 -10.57 -1.67
N GLU A 55 -6.55 -9.91 -2.55
CA GLU A 55 -5.20 -9.42 -2.30
C GLU A 55 -5.07 -7.93 -2.61
N GLY A 56 -4.12 -7.27 -1.96
CA GLY A 56 -3.78 -5.89 -2.29
C GLY A 56 -2.54 -5.38 -1.56
N LYS A 57 -1.95 -4.32 -2.10
CA LYS A 57 -0.87 -3.57 -1.45
C LYS A 57 -1.43 -2.57 -0.46
N VAL A 58 -0.92 -2.56 0.77
CA VAL A 58 -1.31 -1.62 1.81
C VAL A 58 -0.83 -0.22 1.45
N LEU A 59 -1.77 0.71 1.30
CA LEU A 59 -1.52 2.14 1.09
C LEU A 59 -1.58 2.94 2.39
N ALA A 60 -2.51 2.58 3.27
CA ALA A 60 -2.72 3.26 4.54
C ALA A 60 -3.26 2.28 5.59
N THR A 61 -2.96 2.56 6.85
CA THR A 61 -3.42 1.78 8.01
C THR A 61 -4.00 2.72 9.05
N LEU A 62 -5.13 2.35 9.64
CA LEU A 62 -5.72 3.04 10.79
C LEU A 62 -6.04 1.99 11.86
N ASP A 63 -5.62 2.25 13.10
CA ASP A 63 -5.89 1.36 14.22
C ASP A 63 -7.12 1.81 15.00
N ALA A 64 -7.94 0.86 15.39
CA ALA A 64 -9.04 1.03 16.32
C ALA A 64 -9.05 -0.14 17.31
N PRO A 65 -9.73 -0.04 18.46
CA PRO A 65 -9.85 -1.16 19.39
C PRO A 65 -10.40 -2.41 18.69
N GLY A 66 -9.59 -3.48 18.68
CA GLY A 66 -9.93 -4.78 18.09
C GLY A 66 -9.78 -4.90 16.57
N TYR A 67 -9.46 -3.82 15.84
CA TYR A 67 -9.40 -3.83 14.39
C TYR A 67 -8.24 -3.00 13.83
N THR A 68 -7.69 -3.48 12.71
CA THR A 68 -6.80 -2.70 11.84
C THR A 68 -7.51 -2.48 10.51
N TYR A 69 -7.75 -1.20 10.21
CA TYR A 69 -8.34 -0.77 8.95
C TYR A 69 -7.20 -0.55 7.96
N MET A 70 -7.33 -1.13 6.76
CA MET A 70 -6.32 -1.03 5.73
C MET A 70 -6.94 -0.53 4.43
N GLU A 71 -6.33 0.49 3.83
CA GLU A 71 -6.58 0.83 2.44
C GLU A 71 -5.67 -0.04 1.58
N LEU A 72 -6.29 -0.89 0.77
CA LEU A 72 -5.58 -1.77 -0.16
C LEU A 72 -5.75 -1.26 -1.58
N ALA A 73 -4.68 -1.36 -2.36
CA ALA A 73 -4.72 -1.22 -3.81
C ALA A 73 -4.44 -2.58 -4.45
N ASN A 74 -5.35 -3.01 -5.31
CA ASN A 74 -5.08 -4.08 -6.27
C ASN A 74 -4.90 -3.47 -7.67
N THR A 75 -4.84 -4.30 -8.71
CA THR A 75 -4.64 -3.86 -10.11
C THR A 75 -5.73 -2.91 -10.59
N ASP A 76 -6.96 -3.09 -10.13
CA ASP A 76 -8.15 -2.47 -10.72
C ASP A 76 -8.68 -1.31 -9.88
N LYS A 77 -8.51 -1.36 -8.55
CA LYS A 77 -9.17 -0.44 -7.63
C LYS A 77 -8.47 -0.32 -6.27
N ARG A 78 -8.87 0.72 -5.55
CA ARG A 78 -8.58 0.90 -4.12
C ARG A 78 -9.83 0.59 -3.31
N PHE A 79 -9.65 -0.05 -2.17
CA PHE A 79 -10.75 -0.40 -1.28
C PHE A 79 -10.28 -0.51 0.16
N TRP A 80 -11.21 -0.32 1.09
CA TRP A 80 -10.95 -0.45 2.52
C TRP A 80 -11.34 -1.83 3.02
N ILE A 81 -10.49 -2.40 3.87
CA ILE A 81 -10.82 -3.57 4.67
C ILE A 81 -10.71 -3.25 6.16
N ALA A 82 -11.49 -3.93 6.98
CA ALA A 82 -11.34 -3.97 8.44
C ALA A 82 -11.03 -5.42 8.83
N ALA A 83 -9.80 -5.66 9.28
CA ALA A 83 -9.36 -6.95 9.79
C ALA A 83 -9.27 -6.91 11.32
N PRO A 84 -9.34 -8.06 12.02
CA PRO A 84 -8.87 -8.13 13.40
C PRO A 84 -7.47 -7.53 13.52
N THR A 85 -7.13 -6.99 14.69
CA THR A 85 -5.83 -6.33 14.93
C THR A 85 -4.67 -7.13 14.33
N THR A 86 -4.05 -6.61 13.28
CA THR A 86 -3.02 -7.30 12.49
C THR A 86 -1.81 -6.40 12.33
N ARG A 87 -0.61 -6.93 12.55
CA ARG A 87 0.63 -6.19 12.33
C ARG A 87 0.93 -6.13 10.83
N VAL A 88 0.74 -4.95 10.23
CA VAL A 88 1.03 -4.66 8.82
C VAL A 88 1.74 -3.31 8.71
N LYS A 89 2.48 -3.09 7.63
CA LYS A 89 3.04 -1.77 7.29
C LYS A 89 2.59 -1.33 5.90
N VAL A 90 2.61 -0.01 5.68
CA VAL A 90 2.40 0.56 4.35
C VAL A 90 3.46 -0.02 3.40
N GLY A 91 3.00 -0.48 2.24
CA GLY A 91 3.84 -1.13 1.24
C GLY A 91 3.76 -2.66 1.23
N ASP A 92 3.28 -3.29 2.32
CA ASP A 92 3.09 -4.74 2.37
C ASP A 92 2.04 -5.21 1.35
N ARG A 93 2.21 -6.43 0.85
CA ARG A 93 1.14 -7.15 0.17
C ARG A 93 0.39 -7.98 1.21
N VAL A 94 -0.93 -7.91 1.20
CA VAL A 94 -1.80 -8.62 2.13
C VAL A 94 -2.80 -9.42 1.35
N ARG A 95 -3.00 -10.68 1.76
CA ARG A 95 -4.15 -11.51 1.39
C ARG A 95 -5.14 -11.54 2.53
N PHE A 96 -6.42 -11.50 2.23
CA PHE A 96 -7.48 -11.54 3.24
C PHE A 96 -8.55 -12.56 2.90
N GLU A 97 -9.25 -13.03 3.93
CA GLU A 97 -10.44 -13.87 3.78
C GLU A 97 -11.69 -13.00 3.94
N GLN A 98 -12.33 -12.68 2.82
CA GLN A 98 -13.52 -11.83 2.79
C GLN A 98 -14.65 -12.44 3.60
N SER A 99 -15.30 -11.62 4.43
CA SER A 99 -16.43 -12.04 5.26
C SER A 99 -17.70 -11.26 4.89
N LEU A 100 -17.67 -9.93 4.97
CA LEU A 100 -18.85 -9.09 4.77
C LEU A 100 -18.49 -7.76 4.11
N VAL A 101 -19.25 -7.36 3.09
CA VAL A 101 -19.12 -6.04 2.45
C VAL A 101 -20.22 -5.11 2.97
N MET A 102 -19.82 -3.95 3.50
CA MET A 102 -20.73 -2.90 3.94
C MET A 102 -20.56 -1.65 3.08
N LYS A 103 -21.67 -0.98 2.77
CA LYS A 103 -21.68 0.30 2.07
C LYS A 103 -22.12 1.43 3.02
N ASN A 104 -21.62 2.63 2.80
CA ASN A 104 -21.91 3.83 3.62
C ASN A 104 -21.68 3.58 5.12
N PHE A 105 -20.62 2.87 5.47
CA PHE A 105 -20.31 2.52 6.85
C PHE A 105 -19.73 3.72 7.59
N ASN A 106 -20.40 4.19 8.64
CA ASN A 106 -19.90 5.23 9.52
C ASN A 106 -19.17 4.62 10.73
N SER A 107 -17.86 4.83 10.81
CA SER A 107 -17.06 4.49 11.97
C SER A 107 -17.03 5.65 12.95
N LYS A 108 -17.71 5.49 14.09
CA LYS A 108 -17.67 6.48 15.19
C LYS A 108 -16.28 6.62 15.78
N THR A 109 -15.56 5.50 15.93
CA THR A 109 -14.21 5.48 16.51
C THR A 109 -13.21 6.25 15.65
N LEU A 110 -13.30 6.14 14.33
CA LEU A 110 -12.42 6.84 13.39
C LEU A 110 -12.98 8.21 12.98
N ASN A 111 -14.16 8.59 13.46
CA ASN A 111 -14.93 9.75 13.00
C ASN A 111 -14.95 9.88 11.47
N ARG A 112 -15.20 8.77 10.78
CA ARG A 112 -15.08 8.66 9.32
C ARG A 112 -16.19 7.80 8.73
N THR A 113 -16.68 8.20 7.56
CA THR A 113 -17.57 7.39 6.73
C THR A 113 -16.79 6.75 5.59
N PHE A 114 -17.08 5.49 5.31
CA PHE A 114 -16.55 4.72 4.19
C PHE A 114 -17.68 4.41 3.22
N ASP A 115 -17.53 4.81 1.96
CA ASP A 115 -18.51 4.49 0.91
C ASP A 115 -18.68 2.98 0.77
N GLN A 116 -17.58 2.24 0.90
CA GLN A 116 -17.57 0.79 1.04
C GLN A 116 -16.39 0.34 1.91
N ILE A 117 -16.63 -0.65 2.77
CA ILE A 117 -15.61 -1.34 3.55
C ILE A 117 -15.89 -2.85 3.57
N ILE A 118 -14.83 -3.65 3.57
CA ILE A 118 -14.91 -5.11 3.64
C ILE A 118 -14.44 -5.56 5.01
N PHE A 119 -15.32 -6.12 5.80
CA PHE A 119 -14.94 -6.85 7.01
C PHE A 119 -14.40 -8.22 6.60
N VAL A 120 -13.23 -8.55 7.12
CA VAL A 120 -12.51 -9.79 6.79
C VAL A 120 -12.29 -10.60 8.05
N ASN A 121 -12.27 -11.92 7.93
CA ASN A 121 -12.04 -12.79 9.08
C ASN A 121 -10.56 -12.83 9.46
N SER A 122 -9.67 -12.67 8.48
CA SER A 122 -8.23 -12.65 8.67
C SER A 122 -7.55 -11.86 7.56
N ALA A 123 -6.36 -11.35 7.87
CA ALA A 123 -5.45 -10.71 6.92
C ALA A 123 -4.03 -11.23 7.19
N THR A 124 -3.36 -11.68 6.14
CA THR A 124 -2.01 -12.26 6.20
C THR A 124 -1.09 -11.50 5.26
N VAL A 125 0.05 -11.04 5.78
CA VAL A 125 1.10 -10.42 4.96
C VAL A 125 1.76 -11.49 4.09
N LEU A 126 1.85 -11.22 2.80
CA LEU A 126 2.57 -12.04 1.84
C LEU A 126 4.02 -11.54 1.76
N ASN A 127 4.96 -12.48 1.90
CA ASN A 127 6.40 -12.23 1.87
C ASN A 127 6.97 -12.42 0.48
#